data_AF-D0WDP3-F1
#
_entry.id   AF-D0WDP3-F1
#
_cell.length_a   1.000
_cell.length_b   1.000
_cell.length_c   1.000
_cell.angle_alpha   90.00
_cell.angle_beta   90.00
_cell.angle_gamma   90.00
#
_symmetry.space_group_name_H-M   'P 1'
#
loop_
_entity.id
_entity.type
_entity.pdbx_description
1 polymer ?
#
loop_
_entity_poly.entity_id
_entity_poly.type
_entity_poly.pdbx_seq_one_letter_code
_entity_poly.pdbx_strand_id
1 'polypeptide(L)'
;MFITEAQLALYKYQAASKYFNKPMSLIARNEFIEFGKVSKSAVSVIECFSHFWNRKIYNDIWEFSFPDGSTILIKRVKEKDEEKYYFQCASDSVDCSSLFPD
;
A
#
# COMPACT_ATOMS: atom_id res chain seq x y z
N MET A 1 -2.67 12.48 -6.05
CA MET A 1 -3.92 11.74 -6.32
C MET A 1 -4.01 10.65 -5.27
N PHE A 2 -5.13 10.56 -4.55
CA PHE A 2 -5.35 9.53 -3.53
C PHE A 2 -6.05 8.33 -4.17
N ILE A 3 -5.67 7.11 -3.82
CA ILE A 3 -6.41 5.92 -4.27
C ILE A 3 -7.57 5.67 -3.30
N THR A 4 -8.79 5.72 -3.81
CA THR A 4 -9.98 5.56 -2.97
C THR A 4 -10.43 4.11 -2.92
N GLU A 5 -11.19 3.76 -1.89
CA GLU A 5 -11.86 2.47 -1.80
C GLU A 5 -12.74 2.19 -3.04
N ALA A 6 -13.48 3.18 -3.53
CA ALA A 6 -14.32 3.03 -4.71
C ALA A 6 -13.50 2.72 -5.97
N GLN A 7 -12.32 3.33 -6.13
CA GLN A 7 -11.40 3.02 -7.23
C GLN A 7 -10.88 1.58 -7.12
N LEU A 8 -10.48 1.14 -5.91
CA LEU A 8 -10.03 -0.23 -5.68
C LEU A 8 -11.14 -1.25 -5.94
N ALA A 9 -12.37 -0.97 -5.52
CA ALA A 9 -13.54 -1.80 -5.79
C ALA A 9 -13.83 -1.89 -7.30
N LEU A 10 -13.77 -0.76 -8.01
CA LEU A 10 -13.94 -0.75 -9.47
C LEU A 10 -12.89 -1.64 -10.15
N TYR A 11 -11.62 -1.50 -9.78
CA TYR A 11 -10.55 -2.34 -10.32
C TYR A 11 -10.71 -3.83 -9.98
N LYS A 12 -11.17 -4.16 -8.77
CA LYS A 12 -11.35 -5.54 -8.30
C LYS A 12 -12.53 -6.25 -8.96
N TYR A 13 -13.65 -5.56 -9.12
CA TYR A 13 -14.92 -6.18 -9.51
C TYR A 13 -15.30 -5.97 -10.98
N GLN A 14 -14.66 -5.05 -11.70
CA GLN A 14 -14.89 -4.89 -13.13
C GLN A 14 -14.17 -6.01 -13.90
N ALA A 15 -14.94 -6.87 -14.59
CA ALA A 15 -14.40 -8.03 -15.32
C ALA A 15 -13.34 -7.68 -16.38
N ALA A 16 -13.44 -6.49 -17.00
CA ALA A 16 -12.47 -6.00 -17.99
C ALA A 16 -11.19 -5.41 -17.36
N SER A 17 -11.11 -5.31 -16.03
CA SER A 17 -9.95 -4.76 -15.32
C SER A 17 -8.80 -5.77 -15.28
N LYS A 18 -7.56 -5.28 -15.45
CA LYS A 18 -6.32 -6.06 -15.19
C LYS A 18 -6.22 -6.61 -13.76
N TYR A 19 -7.06 -6.11 -12.85
CA TYR A 19 -7.09 -6.46 -11.44
C TYR A 19 -8.32 -7.27 -11.01
N PHE A 20 -9.09 -7.79 -11.98
CA PHE A 20 -10.28 -8.56 -11.66
C PHE A 20 -9.96 -9.70 -10.67
N ASN A 21 -10.72 -9.75 -9.58
CA ASN A 21 -10.59 -10.71 -8.49
C ASN A 21 -9.23 -10.71 -7.76
N LYS A 22 -8.47 -9.60 -7.82
CA LYS A 22 -7.22 -9.44 -7.05
C LYS A 22 -7.49 -8.82 -5.66
N PRO A 23 -6.61 -9.02 -4.66
CA PRO A 23 -6.71 -8.34 -3.37
C PRO A 23 -6.53 -6.84 -3.53
N MET A 24 -7.33 -6.03 -2.81
CA MET A 24 -7.23 -4.56 -2.86
C MET A 24 -5.83 -4.07 -2.49
N SER A 25 -5.14 -4.74 -1.57
CA SER A 25 -3.76 -4.43 -1.21
C SER A 25 -2.78 -4.55 -2.39
N LEU A 26 -2.96 -5.56 -3.24
CA LEU A 26 -2.13 -5.76 -4.44
C LEU A 26 -2.42 -4.70 -5.49
N ILE A 27 -3.70 -4.36 -5.69
CA ILE A 27 -4.12 -3.31 -6.62
C ILE A 27 -3.51 -1.99 -6.18
N ALA A 28 -3.68 -1.65 -4.91
CA ALA A 28 -3.21 -0.40 -4.35
C ALA A 28 -1.69 -0.26 -4.42
N ARG A 29 -0.93 -1.33 -4.11
CA ARG A 29 0.53 -1.37 -4.30
C ARG A 29 0.93 -1.05 -5.74
N ASN A 30 0.33 -1.73 -6.71
CA ASN A 30 0.74 -1.60 -8.11
C ASN A 30 0.40 -0.24 -8.68
N GLU A 31 -0.82 0.26 -8.42
CA GLU A 31 -1.23 1.60 -8.85
C GLU A 31 -0.39 2.68 -8.15
N PHE A 32 0.00 2.47 -6.90
CA PHE A 32 0.90 3.37 -6.20
C PHE A 32 2.31 3.40 -6.80
N ILE A 33 2.89 2.25 -7.14
CA ILE A 33 4.20 2.18 -7.81
C ILE A 33 4.15 2.90 -9.15
N GLU A 34 3.10 2.70 -9.94
CA GLU A 34 2.92 3.40 -11.22
C GLU A 34 2.71 4.90 -11.02
N PHE A 35 1.93 5.31 -10.02
CA PHE A 35 1.77 6.72 -9.66
C PHE A 35 3.10 7.36 -9.25
N GLY A 36 3.89 6.69 -8.39
CA GLY A 36 5.18 7.17 -7.92
C GLY A 36 6.20 7.38 -9.04
N LYS A 37 6.13 6.60 -10.13
CA LYS A 37 6.94 6.82 -11.35
C LYS A 37 6.58 8.12 -12.07
N VAL A 38 5.31 8.55 -11.97
CA VAL A 38 4.77 9.73 -12.67
C VAL A 38 4.86 10.99 -11.79
N SER A 39 4.63 10.87 -10.48
CA SER A 39 4.67 11.97 -9.52
C SER A 39 6.09 12.21 -9.03
N LYS A 40 6.83 13.10 -9.69
CA LYS A 40 8.26 13.33 -9.42
C LYS A 40 8.65 13.84 -8.04
N SER A 41 7.73 14.27 -7.17
CA SER A 41 8.01 14.65 -5.77
C SER A 41 6.77 15.22 -5.11
N ALA A 42 6.74 15.14 -3.79
CA ALA A 42 5.96 15.94 -2.82
C ALA A 42 4.77 15.29 -2.12
N VAL A 43 4.34 14.05 -2.45
CA VAL A 43 3.29 13.39 -1.67
C VAL A 43 3.86 12.21 -0.90
N SER A 44 3.73 12.27 0.43
CA SER A 44 4.09 11.17 1.32
C SER A 44 3.26 9.93 0.96
N VAL A 45 3.92 8.80 0.66
CA VAL A 45 3.24 7.52 0.36
C VAL A 45 2.21 7.22 1.43
N ILE A 46 2.62 7.43 2.68
CA ILE A 46 1.83 7.19 3.85
C ILE A 46 0.55 8.04 3.90
N GLU A 47 0.64 9.31 3.50
CA GLU A 47 -0.54 10.19 3.41
C GLU A 47 -1.53 9.71 2.35
N CYS A 48 -1.03 9.14 1.23
CA CYS A 48 -1.90 8.59 0.19
C CYS A 48 -2.80 7.44 0.67
N PHE A 49 -2.36 6.70 1.69
CA PHE A 49 -3.13 5.59 2.27
C PHE A 49 -3.83 5.95 3.58
N SER A 50 -3.66 7.18 4.09
CA SER A 50 -4.18 7.59 5.42
C SER A 50 -5.70 7.50 5.57
N HIS A 51 -6.44 7.47 4.46
CA HIS A 51 -7.89 7.29 4.43
C HIS A 51 -8.35 5.85 4.70
N PHE A 52 -7.46 4.87 4.58
CA PHE A 52 -7.76 3.48 4.96
C PHE A 52 -7.51 3.26 6.44
N TRP A 53 -8.11 2.21 7.01
CA TRP A 53 -7.77 1.77 8.35
C TRP A 53 -6.27 1.50 8.41
N ASN A 54 -5.58 2.14 9.34
CA ASN A 54 -4.13 2.05 9.44
C ASN A 54 -3.66 2.03 10.88
N ARG A 55 -2.53 1.36 11.10
CA ARG A 55 -1.81 1.41 12.37
C ARG A 55 -0.31 1.42 12.11
N LYS A 56 0.41 2.11 12.99
CA LYS A 56 1.85 2.11 13.01
C LYS A 56 2.34 0.89 13.82
N ILE A 57 3.11 0.01 13.19
CA ILE A 57 3.64 -1.20 13.84
C ILE A 57 4.98 -0.88 14.52
N TYR A 58 5.88 -0.22 13.79
CA TYR A 58 7.18 0.26 14.27
C TYR A 58 7.42 1.70 13.82
N ASN A 59 8.53 2.31 14.23
CA ASN A 59 8.83 3.72 13.93
C ASN A 59 8.79 4.05 12.42
N ASP A 60 9.09 3.06 11.59
CA ASP A 60 9.24 3.13 10.14
C ASP A 60 8.28 2.18 9.37
N ILE A 61 7.49 1.34 10.05
CA ILE A 61 6.59 0.35 9.42
C ILE A 61 5.13 0.66 9.74
N TRP A 62 4.32 0.78 8.69
CA TRP A 62 2.89 1.05 8.76
C TRP A 62 2.11 -0.09 8.12
N GLU A 63 1.01 -0.49 8.74
CA GLU A 63 0.05 -1.44 8.18
C GLU A 63 -1.23 -0.69 7.77
N PHE A 64 -1.71 -0.96 6.57
CA PHE A 64 -3.00 -0.50 6.09
C PHE A 64 -3.88 -1.71 5.75
N SER A 65 -5.13 -1.66 6.21
CA SER A 65 -6.12 -2.71 5.99
C SER A 65 -7.19 -2.22 5.02
N PHE A 66 -7.58 -3.10 4.10
CA PHE A 66 -8.58 -2.81 3.08
C PHE A 66 -9.91 -3.52 3.41
N PRO A 67 -11.04 -3.02 2.87
CA PRO A 67 -12.37 -3.60 3.13
C PRO A 67 -12.53 -5.07 2.72
N ASP A 68 -11.72 -5.55 1.78
CA ASP A 68 -11.75 -6.95 1.35
C ASP A 68 -10.92 -7.88 2.26
N GLY A 69 -10.48 -7.39 3.42
CA GLY A 69 -9.67 -8.12 4.40
C GLY A 69 -8.17 -8.17 4.09
N SER A 70 -7.76 -7.73 2.90
CA SER A 70 -6.34 -7.71 2.54
C SER A 70 -5.59 -6.59 3.24
N THR A 71 -4.28 -6.77 3.44
CA THR A 71 -3.43 -5.75 4.09
C THR A 71 -2.18 -5.44 3.27
N ILE A 72 -1.64 -4.24 3.47
CA ILE A 72 -0.34 -3.82 2.95
C ILE A 72 0.52 -3.27 4.08
N LEU A 73 1.77 -3.70 4.13
CA LEU A 73 2.81 -3.13 4.97
C LEU A 73 3.67 -2.19 4.14
N ILE A 74 3.95 -1.03 4.70
CA ILE A 74 4.80 -0.01 4.09
C ILE A 74 5.94 0.29 5.06
N LYS A 75 7.16 -0.07 4.69
CA LYS A 75 8.39 0.30 5.42
C LYS A 75 9.02 1.53 4.76
N ARG A 76 9.21 2.60 5.52
CA ARG A 76 9.87 3.84 5.09
C ARG A 76 11.34 3.80 5.52
N VAL A 77 12.25 3.79 4.57
CA VAL A 77 13.70 3.83 4.80
C VAL A 77 14.24 5.18 4.35
N LYS A 78 15.02 5.84 5.22
CA LYS A 78 15.75 7.08 4.89
C LYS A 78 17.21 6.74 4.59
N GLU A 79 17.64 6.93 3.35
CA GLU A 79 19.04 6.75 2.93
C GLU A 79 19.56 8.02 2.27
N LYS A 80 20.58 8.67 2.87
CA LYS A 80 21.36 9.76 2.24
C LYS A 80 20.50 10.80 1.50
N ASP A 81 19.50 11.36 2.20
CA ASP A 81 18.52 12.34 1.73
C ASP A 81 17.41 11.84 0.78
N GLU A 82 17.36 10.54 0.46
CA GLU A 82 16.26 9.92 -0.27
C GLU A 82 15.36 9.09 0.66
N GLU A 83 14.04 9.23 0.50
CA GLU A 83 13.05 8.35 1.13
C GLU A 83 12.69 7.20 0.19
N LYS A 84 12.94 5.96 0.63
CA LYS A 84 12.55 4.73 -0.05
C LYS A 84 11.39 4.07 0.67
N TYR A 85 10.51 3.45 -0.11
CA TYR A 85 9.33 2.76 0.40
C TYR A 85 9.32 1.32 -0.07
N TYR A 86 9.23 0.39 0.88
CA TYR A 86 9.09 -1.04 0.62
C TYR A 86 7.67 -1.48 0.93
N PHE A 87 7.08 -2.23 0.01
CA PHE A 87 5.68 -2.65 0.09
C PHE A 87 5.60 -4.17 0.18
N GLN A 88 4.89 -4.68 1.18
CA GLN A 88 4.57 -6.10 1.30
C GLN A 88 3.05 -6.26 1.38
N CYS A 89 2.46 -6.99 0.45
CA CYS A 89 1.04 -7.32 0.49
C CYS A 89 0.87 -8.65 1.22
N ALA A 90 -0.06 -8.72 2.16
CA ALA A 90 -0.47 -9.97 2.77
C ALA A 90 -1.95 -10.24 2.43
N SER A 91 -2.25 -11.51 2.12
CA SER A 91 -3.62 -11.97 1.91
C SER A 91 -4.33 -12.31 3.22
N ASP A 92 -3.55 -12.55 4.29
CA ASP A 92 -4.01 -12.87 5.64
C ASP A 92 -3.13 -12.15 6.66
N SER A 93 -3.60 -11.98 7.90
CA SER A 93 -2.87 -11.33 8.99
C SER A 93 -1.58 -12.09 9.34
N VAL A 94 -0.49 -11.79 8.64
CA VAL A 94 0.84 -12.37 8.90
C VAL A 94 1.46 -11.62 10.08
N ASP A 95 2.15 -12.35 10.97
CA ASP A 95 2.95 -11.74 12.03
C ASP A 95 4.15 -10.99 11.41
N CYS A 96 4.00 -9.68 11.32
CA CYS A 96 4.85 -8.77 10.56
C CYS A 96 6.23 -8.54 11.19
N SER A 97 6.41 -8.98 12.43
CA SER A 97 7.68 -8.90 13.17
C SER A 97 8.81 -9.72 12.54
N SER A 98 8.47 -10.72 11.71
CA SER A 98 9.42 -11.60 11.03
C SER A 98 9.87 -11.13 9.63
N LEU A 99 9.18 -10.14 9.05
CA LEU A 99 9.34 -9.77 7.63
C LEU A 99 10.33 -8.63 7.39
N PHE A 100 10.64 -7.85 8.42
CA PHE A 100 11.66 -6.82 8.37
C PHE A 100 12.56 -7.00 9.59
N PRO A 101 13.58 -7.88 9.52
CA PRO A 101 14.55 -8.00 10.62
C PRO A 101 15.23 -6.64 10.86
N ASP A 102 15.50 -6.36 12.14
CA ASP A 102 16.19 -5.14 12.62
C ASP A 102 17.52 -4.90 11.90
#